data_AF-A0A5E7Z1L5-F1
#
_entry.id   AF-A0A5E7Z1L5-F1
#
_cell.length_a   1.000
_cell.length_b   1.000
_cell.length_c   1.000
_cell.angle_alpha   90.00
_cell.angle_beta   90.00
_cell.angle_gamma   90.00
#
_symmetry.space_group_name_H-M   'P 1'
#
loop_
_entity.id
_entity.type
_entity.pdbx_description
1 polymer ?
#
loop_
_entity_poly.entity_id
_entity_poly.type
_entity_poly.pdbx_seq_one_letter_code
_entity_poly.pdbx_strand_id
1 'polypeptide(L)'
;MQTIMNAGALALACAIATPATAQTVSGDADGFASSNSAIVAAPRAEVWRELVHPENWWAHTWSDNPANLRLEATAGGCFCETIPATDGWPAGSVEHMRVVMVIPGSVLRMSGSLGPLQSEGLAGTLTVTLADEGEGTRIQWDYVTGGHSRIDLEMLAPIVDNVQREFLGGLVGRLGGELDEG
;
A
#
# COMPACT_ATOMS: atom_id res chain seq x y z
N MET A 1 47.88 47.23 -32.01
CA MET A 1 47.82 46.34 -30.83
C MET A 1 46.40 46.44 -30.28
N GLN A 2 45.51 45.54 -30.71
CA GLN A 2 44.12 45.47 -30.25
C GLN A 2 43.91 44.07 -29.66
N THR A 3 43.56 44.04 -28.38
CA THR A 3 43.38 42.84 -27.57
C THR A 3 42.02 42.23 -27.89
N ILE A 4 41.99 40.98 -28.35
CA ILE A 4 40.76 40.20 -28.55
C ILE A 4 40.38 39.59 -27.20
N MET A 5 39.21 39.95 -26.68
CA MET A 5 38.65 39.40 -25.44
C MET A 5 37.63 38.32 -25.79
N ASN A 6 37.97 37.06 -25.56
CA ASN A 6 37.06 35.92 -25.64
C ASN A 6 36.19 35.89 -24.37
N ALA A 7 34.87 36.00 -24.52
CA ALA A 7 33.91 35.70 -23.46
C ALA A 7 33.33 34.30 -23.70
N GLY A 8 33.64 33.37 -22.78
CA GLY A 8 33.25 31.96 -22.86
C GLY A 8 31.75 31.74 -22.66
N ALA A 9 31.20 30.80 -23.43
CA ALA A 9 29.83 30.33 -23.28
C ALA A 9 29.74 29.36 -22.09
N LEU A 10 28.90 29.70 -21.11
CA LEU A 10 28.54 28.85 -19.99
C LEU A 10 27.50 27.82 -20.48
N ALA A 11 27.93 26.57 -20.69
CA ALA A 11 27.03 25.48 -21.06
C ALA A 11 26.30 24.97 -19.80
N LEU A 12 25.01 25.28 -19.69
CA LEU A 12 24.12 24.76 -18.65
C LEU A 12 23.77 23.30 -19.00
N ALA A 13 24.39 22.35 -18.31
CA ALA A 13 24.06 20.93 -18.44
C ALA A 13 22.71 20.67 -17.74
N CYS A 14 21.62 20.65 -18.52
CA CYS A 14 20.34 20.14 -18.05
C CYS A 14 20.47 18.62 -17.82
N ALA A 15 20.50 18.21 -16.55
CA ALA A 15 20.32 16.81 -16.18
C ALA A 15 18.91 16.38 -16.60
N ILE A 16 18.84 15.44 -17.52
CA ILE A 16 17.59 14.87 -18.01
C ILE A 16 17.17 13.84 -16.95
N ALA A 17 16.31 14.23 -16.02
CA ALA A 17 15.65 13.29 -15.12
C ALA A 17 14.75 12.40 -15.97
N THR A 18 15.04 11.11 -16.03
CA THR A 18 14.14 10.14 -16.65
C THR A 18 12.94 9.97 -15.70
N PRO A 19 11.70 10.07 -16.19
CA PRO A 19 10.55 9.76 -15.36
C PRO A 19 10.57 8.26 -15.03
N ALA A 20 10.53 7.93 -13.74
CA ALA A 20 10.26 6.57 -13.29
C ALA A 20 8.86 6.16 -13.80
N THR A 21 8.80 5.05 -14.51
CA THR A 21 7.56 4.54 -15.10
C THR A 21 6.90 3.58 -14.13
N ALA A 22 6.00 4.13 -13.30
CA ALA A 22 5.09 3.36 -12.45
C ALA A 22 4.45 2.21 -13.24
N GLN A 23 4.78 0.97 -12.91
CA GLN A 23 4.23 -0.22 -13.58
C GLN A 23 2.77 -0.46 -13.14
N THR A 24 1.83 0.26 -13.74
CA THR A 24 0.39 0.03 -13.54
C THR A 24 0.00 -1.25 -14.28
N VAL A 25 -0.34 -2.32 -13.55
CA VAL A 25 -0.82 -3.57 -14.13
C VAL A 25 -2.28 -3.38 -14.58
N SER A 26 -2.57 -3.79 -15.82
CA SER A 26 -3.85 -3.67 -16.55
C SER A 26 -5.11 -3.58 -15.69
N GLY A 27 -5.92 -2.54 -15.92
CA GLY A 27 -7.32 -2.49 -15.52
C GLY A 27 -8.21 -2.71 -16.74
N ASP A 28 -9.22 -3.57 -16.61
CA ASP A 28 -10.32 -3.73 -17.56
C ASP A 28 -11.62 -3.28 -16.86
N ALA A 29 -12.74 -3.25 -17.59
CA ALA A 29 -14.05 -2.85 -17.04
C ALA A 29 -14.46 -3.65 -15.77
N ASP A 30 -13.91 -4.84 -15.60
CA ASP A 30 -14.27 -5.78 -14.52
C ASP A 30 -13.27 -5.83 -13.37
N GLY A 31 -12.14 -5.11 -13.40
CA GLY A 31 -11.13 -5.15 -12.33
C GLY A 31 -9.74 -4.60 -12.70
N PHE A 32 -8.85 -4.53 -11.72
CA PHE A 32 -7.45 -4.11 -11.88
C PHE A 32 -6.53 -4.74 -10.83
N ALA A 33 -5.22 -4.59 -11.02
CA ALA A 33 -4.20 -5.07 -10.09
C ALA A 33 -3.11 -4.01 -9.84
N SER A 34 -2.56 -4.00 -8.63
CA SER A 34 -1.39 -3.22 -8.23
C SER A 34 -0.34 -4.12 -7.61
N SER A 35 0.93 -3.86 -7.89
CA SER A 35 2.08 -4.59 -7.34
C SER A 35 3.11 -3.57 -6.88
N ASN A 36 3.37 -3.55 -5.58
CA ASN A 36 4.36 -2.66 -4.96
C ASN A 36 5.33 -3.49 -4.11
N SER A 37 6.56 -2.99 -3.92
CA SER A 37 7.55 -3.68 -3.11
C SER A 37 8.49 -2.73 -2.39
N ALA A 38 9.20 -3.27 -1.40
CA ALA A 38 10.28 -2.59 -0.70
C ALA A 38 11.27 -3.61 -0.14
N ILE A 39 12.50 -3.18 0.10
CA ILE A 39 13.48 -3.89 0.93
C ILE A 39 13.70 -3.08 2.21
N VAL A 40 13.59 -3.74 3.37
CA VAL A 40 13.89 -3.13 4.68
C VAL A 40 15.09 -3.84 5.32
N ALA A 41 15.91 -3.10 6.08
CA ALA A 41 17.05 -3.66 6.80
C ALA A 41 16.65 -4.47 8.06
N ALA A 42 15.35 -4.56 8.35
CA ALA A 42 14.82 -5.33 9.48
C ALA A 42 14.75 -6.84 9.17
N PRO A 43 15.03 -7.71 10.15
CA PRO A 43 14.87 -9.15 10.00
C PRO A 43 13.40 -9.53 9.86
N ARG A 44 13.11 -10.61 9.13
CA ARG A 44 11.75 -11.04 8.78
C ARG A 44 10.80 -11.24 9.96
N ALA A 45 11.31 -11.62 11.14
CA ALA A 45 10.52 -11.73 12.36
C ALA A 45 10.02 -10.37 12.88
N GLU A 46 10.81 -9.31 12.74
CA GLU A 46 10.43 -7.95 13.11
C GLU A 46 9.43 -7.38 12.11
N VAL A 47 9.66 -7.59 10.81
CA VAL A 47 8.71 -7.19 9.75
C VAL A 47 7.36 -7.86 9.96
N TRP A 48 7.33 -9.15 10.26
CA TRP A 48 6.09 -9.87 10.54
C TRP A 48 5.37 -9.31 11.76
N ARG A 49 6.10 -9.00 12.83
CA ARG A 49 5.52 -8.41 14.04
C ARG A 49 4.86 -7.07 13.73
N GLU A 50 5.53 -6.19 12.98
CA GLU A 50 4.93 -4.91 12.61
C GLU A 50 3.74 -5.07 11.65
N LEU A 51 3.85 -5.96 10.66
CA LEU A 51 2.80 -6.22 9.66
C LEU A 51 1.47 -6.61 10.30
N VAL A 52 1.47 -7.37 11.40
CA VAL A 52 0.21 -7.81 12.03
C VAL A 52 -0.41 -6.79 13.00
N HIS A 53 0.20 -5.59 13.10
CA HIS A 53 -0.25 -4.48 13.93
C HIS A 53 -0.58 -3.23 13.08
N PRO A 54 -1.69 -3.25 12.30
CA PRO A 54 -2.05 -2.17 11.37
C PRO A 54 -2.25 -0.81 12.06
N GLU A 55 -2.57 -0.78 13.34
CA GLU A 55 -2.68 0.45 14.14
C GLU A 55 -1.40 1.31 14.14
N ASN A 56 -0.25 0.74 13.77
CA ASN A 56 1.03 1.45 13.75
C ASN A 56 1.38 2.08 12.39
N TRP A 57 0.75 1.64 11.30
CA TRP A 57 1.21 1.97 9.95
C TRP A 57 0.10 2.18 8.92
N TRP A 58 -1.09 1.65 9.14
CA TRP A 58 -2.21 1.81 8.21
C TRP A 58 -2.71 3.27 8.21
N ALA A 59 -3.00 3.79 7.02
CA ALA A 59 -3.57 5.12 6.81
C ALA A 59 -5.06 5.01 6.42
N HIS A 60 -5.75 6.14 6.23
CA HIS A 60 -7.15 6.16 5.74
C HIS A 60 -8.15 5.39 6.63
N THR A 61 -8.09 5.64 7.94
CA THR A 61 -9.08 5.18 8.92
C THR A 61 -10.45 5.83 8.70
N TRP A 62 -11.53 5.12 8.95
CA TRP A 62 -12.89 5.70 8.98
C TRP A 62 -13.17 6.51 10.25
N SER A 63 -12.49 6.18 11.34
CA SER A 63 -12.66 6.79 12.66
C SER A 63 -11.70 7.94 12.96
N ASP A 64 -10.86 8.32 11.98
CA ASP A 64 -9.75 9.28 12.15
C ASP A 64 -8.76 8.92 13.27
N ASN A 65 -8.72 7.65 13.70
CA ASN A 65 -7.84 7.18 14.77
C ASN A 65 -7.37 5.74 14.52
N PRO A 66 -6.09 5.52 14.20
CA PRO A 66 -5.56 4.19 13.90
C PRO A 66 -5.56 3.25 15.11
N ALA A 67 -5.66 3.77 16.35
CA ALA A 67 -5.80 2.94 17.55
C ALA A 67 -7.12 2.15 17.59
N ASN A 68 -8.08 2.47 16.72
CA ASN A 68 -9.31 1.71 16.56
C ASN A 68 -9.19 0.52 15.60
N LEU A 69 -8.05 0.39 14.91
CA LEU A 69 -7.75 -0.72 14.01
C LEU A 69 -7.29 -1.94 14.80
N ARG A 70 -7.63 -3.12 14.28
CA ARG A 70 -7.16 -4.41 14.79
C ARG A 70 -7.09 -5.43 13.67
N LEU A 71 -6.09 -6.31 13.72
CA LEU A 71 -6.00 -7.48 12.85
C LEU A 71 -5.96 -8.77 13.67
N GLU A 72 -6.96 -9.62 13.48
CA GLU A 72 -6.93 -10.99 13.98
C GLU A 72 -6.20 -11.88 12.97
N ALA A 73 -4.89 -12.10 13.19
CA ALA A 73 -4.03 -12.88 12.29
C ALA A 73 -4.27 -14.40 12.36
N THR A 74 -5.50 -14.82 12.06
CA THR A 74 -5.94 -16.22 11.92
C THR A 74 -6.87 -16.33 10.72
N ALA A 75 -6.97 -17.49 10.07
CA ALA A 75 -7.92 -17.67 8.97
C ALA A 75 -9.36 -17.40 9.45
N GLY A 76 -10.07 -16.53 8.73
CA GLY A 76 -11.39 -16.02 9.10
C GLY A 76 -11.37 -14.81 10.04
N GLY A 77 -10.21 -14.42 10.57
CA GLY A 77 -10.07 -13.27 11.45
C GLY A 77 -10.26 -11.93 10.72
N CYS A 78 -10.73 -10.93 11.45
CA CYS A 78 -11.02 -9.61 10.89
C CYS A 78 -9.79 -8.69 10.92
N PHE A 79 -9.53 -8.01 9.81
CA PHE A 79 -8.95 -6.67 9.81
C PHE A 79 -10.10 -5.67 9.95
N CYS A 80 -10.33 -5.20 11.16
CA CYS A 80 -11.49 -4.40 11.54
C CYS A 80 -11.09 -3.05 12.12
N GLU A 81 -12.02 -2.12 12.04
CA GLU A 81 -11.95 -0.83 12.71
C GLU A 81 -13.19 -0.62 13.58
N THR A 82 -13.00 -0.07 14.78
CA THR A 82 -14.12 0.36 15.63
C THR A 82 -14.50 1.81 15.30
N ILE A 83 -15.79 2.07 15.08
CA ILE A 83 -16.30 3.44 14.92
C ILE A 83 -16.85 3.88 16.28
N PRO A 84 -16.31 4.95 16.90
CA PRO A 84 -16.76 5.42 18.20
C PRO A 84 -18.27 5.76 18.21
N ALA A 85 -18.89 5.55 19.37
CA ALA A 85 -20.26 6.00 19.61
C ALA A 85 -20.35 7.53 19.49
N THR A 86 -21.36 8.03 18.77
CA THR A 86 -21.65 9.46 18.63
C THR A 86 -23.15 9.72 18.71
N ASP A 87 -23.53 10.90 19.20
CA ASP A 87 -24.93 11.40 19.19
C ASP A 87 -25.97 10.44 19.81
N GLY A 88 -25.55 9.68 20.83
CA GLY A 88 -26.41 8.69 21.51
C GLY A 88 -26.60 7.37 20.76
N TRP A 89 -25.97 7.19 19.59
CA TRP A 89 -25.90 5.91 18.88
C TRP A 89 -24.78 5.02 19.46
N PRO A 90 -24.94 3.69 19.42
CA PRO A 90 -23.88 2.77 19.82
C PRO A 90 -22.67 2.85 18.88
N ALA A 91 -21.53 2.33 19.33
CA ALA A 91 -20.34 2.19 18.49
C ALA A 91 -20.63 1.29 17.28
N GLY A 92 -20.06 1.66 16.14
CA GLY A 92 -20.12 0.89 14.89
C GLY A 92 -18.81 0.13 14.64
N SER A 93 -18.72 -0.49 13.46
CA SER A 93 -17.53 -1.19 13.02
C SER A 93 -17.41 -1.17 11.50
N VAL A 94 -16.18 -1.22 10.99
CA VAL A 94 -15.86 -1.45 9.58
C VAL A 94 -15.00 -2.71 9.47
N GLU A 95 -15.38 -3.64 8.60
CA GLU A 95 -14.48 -4.72 8.15
C GLU A 95 -13.70 -4.20 6.95
N HIS A 96 -12.40 -3.94 7.11
CA HIS A 96 -11.54 -3.59 5.98
C HIS A 96 -11.30 -4.81 5.09
N MET A 97 -10.85 -5.91 5.72
CA MET A 97 -10.63 -7.19 5.07
C MET A 97 -10.79 -8.34 6.07
N ARG A 98 -10.95 -9.55 5.54
CA ARG A 98 -10.91 -10.80 6.30
C ARG A 98 -9.70 -11.64 5.89
N VAL A 99 -9.00 -12.18 6.87
CA VAL A 99 -7.82 -13.01 6.66
C VAL A 99 -8.22 -14.35 6.04
N VAL A 100 -7.56 -14.72 4.93
CA VAL A 100 -7.79 -16.00 4.23
C VAL A 100 -6.59 -16.94 4.33
N MET A 101 -5.38 -16.42 4.53
CA MET A 101 -4.16 -17.21 4.74
C MET A 101 -3.21 -16.49 5.68
N VAL A 102 -2.63 -17.23 6.62
CA VAL A 102 -1.56 -16.75 7.50
C VAL A 102 -0.49 -17.82 7.58
N ILE A 103 0.69 -17.50 7.07
CA ILE A 103 1.91 -18.27 7.25
C ILE A 103 2.91 -17.33 7.94
N PRO A 104 3.08 -17.43 9.28
CA PRO A 104 3.92 -16.51 10.02
C PRO A 104 5.33 -16.35 9.46
N GLY A 105 5.76 -15.09 9.32
CA GLY A 105 7.06 -14.73 8.73
C GLY A 105 7.17 -15.00 7.24
N SER A 106 6.06 -15.19 6.51
CA SER A 106 6.09 -15.48 5.07
C SER A 106 4.93 -14.88 4.30
N VAL A 107 3.67 -15.24 4.59
CA VAL A 107 2.53 -14.80 3.79
C VAL A 107 1.37 -14.39 4.69
N LEU A 108 0.84 -13.19 4.47
CA LEU A 108 -0.47 -12.77 4.94
C LEU A 108 -1.34 -12.49 3.71
N ARG A 109 -2.47 -13.20 3.57
CA ARG A 109 -3.46 -12.91 2.52
C ARG A 109 -4.80 -12.58 3.14
N MET A 110 -5.40 -11.51 2.65
CA MET A 110 -6.67 -10.99 3.12
C MET A 110 -7.59 -10.71 1.93
N SER A 111 -8.89 -10.82 2.14
CA SER A 111 -9.93 -10.53 1.15
C SER A 111 -10.88 -9.45 1.65
N GLY A 112 -11.17 -8.46 0.82
CA GLY A 112 -12.00 -7.31 1.14
C GLY A 112 -11.81 -6.20 0.11
N SER A 113 -12.86 -5.41 -0.13
CA SER A 113 -12.80 -4.25 -1.01
C SER A 113 -12.55 -3.00 -0.16
N LEU A 114 -11.41 -2.35 -0.39
CA LEU A 114 -10.91 -1.29 0.49
C LEU A 114 -11.57 0.07 0.21
N GLY A 115 -11.82 0.81 1.28
CA GLY A 115 -12.32 2.19 1.21
C GLY A 115 -13.65 2.31 0.45
N PRO A 116 -13.80 3.27 -0.48
CA PRO A 116 -15.02 3.44 -1.26
C PRO A 116 -15.41 2.22 -2.10
N LEU A 117 -14.47 1.32 -2.42
CA LEU A 117 -14.76 0.11 -3.19
C LEU A 117 -15.70 -0.84 -2.44
N GLN A 118 -15.81 -0.71 -1.12
CA GLN A 118 -16.70 -1.53 -0.28
C GLN A 118 -18.19 -1.35 -0.63
N SER A 119 -18.60 -0.24 -1.25
CA SER A 119 -20.00 -0.02 -1.64
C SER A 119 -20.40 -0.72 -2.94
N GLU A 120 -19.43 -1.31 -3.65
CA GLU A 120 -19.63 -1.94 -4.96
C GLU A 120 -19.67 -3.48 -4.87
N GLY A 121 -20.05 -4.14 -5.95
CA GLY A 121 -20.04 -5.60 -6.08
C GLY A 121 -18.64 -6.16 -6.37
N LEU A 122 -17.62 -5.60 -5.72
CA LEU A 122 -16.22 -5.95 -5.92
C LEU A 122 -15.71 -6.89 -4.84
N ALA A 123 -14.75 -7.73 -5.20
CA ALA A 123 -13.94 -8.50 -4.29
C ALA A 123 -12.46 -8.14 -4.49
N GLY A 124 -11.82 -7.63 -3.44
CA GLY A 124 -10.38 -7.42 -3.37
C GLY A 124 -9.63 -8.57 -2.69
N THR A 125 -8.38 -8.77 -3.07
CA THR A 125 -7.41 -9.66 -2.41
C THR A 125 -6.09 -8.93 -2.26
N LEU A 126 -5.64 -8.75 -1.03
CA LEU A 126 -4.30 -8.25 -0.69
C LEU A 126 -3.43 -9.44 -0.27
N THR A 127 -2.29 -9.62 -0.93
CA THR A 127 -1.26 -10.59 -0.53
C THR A 127 0.01 -9.83 -0.17
N VAL A 128 0.46 -10.02 1.07
CA VAL A 128 1.77 -9.56 1.53
C VAL A 128 2.69 -10.77 1.63
N THR A 129 3.80 -10.74 0.90
CA THR A 129 4.82 -11.81 0.92
C THR A 129 6.13 -11.28 1.46
N LEU A 130 6.72 -12.00 2.41
CA LEU A 130 8.00 -11.70 3.03
C LEU A 130 9.04 -12.74 2.61
N ALA A 131 10.19 -12.28 2.14
CA ALA A 131 11.34 -13.11 1.82
C ALA A 131 12.62 -12.48 2.38
N ASP A 132 13.60 -13.30 2.75
CA ASP A 132 14.92 -12.80 3.12
C ASP A 132 15.60 -12.20 1.87
N GLU A 133 16.20 -11.02 2.00
CA GLU A 133 16.96 -10.37 0.93
C GLU A 133 18.21 -9.69 1.49
N GLY A 134 19.38 -10.28 1.19
CA GLY A 134 20.64 -9.86 1.82
C GLY A 134 20.59 -10.01 3.34
N GLU A 135 20.84 -8.92 4.05
CA GLU A 135 20.71 -8.84 5.52
C GLU A 135 19.32 -8.41 5.99
N GLY A 136 18.41 -8.12 5.05
CA GLY A 136 17.08 -7.57 5.30
C GLY A 136 15.95 -8.47 4.81
N THR A 137 14.79 -7.85 4.59
CA THR A 137 13.57 -8.53 4.15
C THR A 137 12.97 -7.79 2.97
N ARG A 138 12.65 -8.51 1.88
CA ARG A 138 11.77 -8.02 0.83
C ARG A 138 10.32 -8.17 1.26
N ILE A 139 9.55 -7.10 1.09
CA ILE A 139 8.10 -7.06 1.26
C ILE A 139 7.49 -6.88 -0.14
N GLN A 140 6.76 -7.89 -0.61
CA GLN A 140 5.93 -7.79 -1.81
C GLN A 140 4.48 -7.52 -1.39
N TRP A 141 3.83 -6.58 -2.08
CA TRP A 141 2.49 -6.07 -1.77
C TRP A 141 1.62 -6.08 -3.03
N ASP A 142 0.83 -7.13 -3.18
CA ASP A 142 -0.02 -7.34 -4.34
C ASP A 142 -1.49 -7.17 -3.97
N TYR A 143 -2.19 -6.25 -4.62
CA TYR A 143 -3.63 -6.10 -4.50
C TYR A 143 -4.30 -6.30 -5.85
N VAL A 144 -5.31 -7.17 -5.87
CA VAL A 144 -6.14 -7.45 -7.05
C VAL A 144 -7.59 -7.25 -6.67
N THR A 145 -8.35 -6.54 -7.48
CA THR A 145 -9.78 -6.34 -7.28
C THR A 145 -10.56 -6.58 -8.56
N GLY A 146 -11.76 -7.12 -8.45
CA GLY A 146 -12.66 -7.27 -9.58
C GLY A 146 -14.10 -7.60 -9.19
N GLY A 147 -15.00 -7.49 -10.15
CA GLY A 147 -16.44 -7.68 -9.97
C GLY A 147 -17.27 -6.58 -10.61
N HIS A 148 -18.52 -6.42 -10.17
CA HIS A 148 -19.39 -5.38 -10.70
C HIS A 148 -19.20 -4.06 -9.97
N SER A 149 -18.95 -3.00 -10.72
CA SER A 149 -18.81 -1.64 -10.20
C SER A 149 -19.70 -0.68 -10.98
N ARG A 150 -20.37 0.22 -10.26
CA ARG A 150 -21.02 1.40 -10.84
C ARG A 150 -20.04 2.56 -11.00
N ILE A 151 -18.87 2.46 -10.38
CA ILE A 151 -17.77 3.42 -10.46
C ILE A 151 -16.83 2.97 -11.59
N ASP A 152 -16.26 3.92 -12.32
CA ASP A 152 -15.26 3.67 -13.36
C ASP A 152 -13.95 3.13 -12.74
N LEU A 153 -13.69 1.84 -12.94
CA LEU A 153 -12.53 1.15 -12.37
C LEU A 153 -11.22 1.50 -13.09
N GLU A 154 -11.29 1.84 -14.38
CA GLU A 154 -10.11 2.26 -15.15
C GLU A 154 -9.58 3.58 -14.59
N MET A 155 -10.49 4.51 -14.28
CA MET A 155 -10.15 5.78 -13.63
C MET A 155 -9.67 5.62 -12.18
N LEU A 156 -10.19 4.63 -11.44
CA LEU A 156 -9.80 4.40 -10.05
C LEU A 156 -8.47 3.64 -9.89
N ALA A 157 -8.10 2.79 -10.84
CA ALA A 157 -6.90 1.95 -10.75
C ALA A 157 -5.63 2.73 -10.30
N PRO A 158 -5.23 3.85 -10.93
CA PRO A 158 -4.04 4.59 -10.50
C PRO A 158 -4.20 5.29 -9.13
N ILE A 159 -5.43 5.63 -8.72
CA ILE A 159 -5.69 6.22 -7.40
C ILE A 159 -5.53 5.15 -6.32
N VAL A 160 -6.08 3.97 -6.56
CA VAL A 160 -5.98 2.85 -5.62
C VAL A 160 -4.55 2.35 -5.51
N ASP A 161 -3.78 2.32 -6.60
CA ASP A 161 -2.35 2.02 -6.54
C ASP A 161 -1.58 2.99 -5.62
N ASN A 162 -1.82 4.30 -5.73
CA ASN A 162 -1.22 5.27 -4.82
C ASN A 162 -1.59 5.02 -3.34
N VAL A 163 -2.85 4.68 -3.06
CA VAL A 163 -3.29 4.33 -1.70
C VAL A 163 -2.61 3.05 -1.20
N GLN A 164 -2.41 2.05 -2.05
CA GLN A 164 -1.65 0.85 -1.70
C GLN A 164 -0.18 1.16 -1.39
N ARG A 165 0.43 2.10 -2.13
CA ARG A 165 1.77 2.61 -1.84
C ARG A 165 1.82 3.33 -0.50
N GLU A 166 0.81 4.10 -0.13
CA GLU A 166 0.74 4.76 1.18
C GLU A 166 0.65 3.74 2.33
N PHE A 167 -0.13 2.67 2.17
CA PHE A 167 -0.18 1.59 3.16
C PHE A 167 1.17 0.87 3.33
N LEU A 168 1.79 0.45 2.23
CA LEU A 168 3.11 -0.18 2.28
C LEU A 168 4.16 0.80 2.82
N GLY A 169 4.10 2.07 2.41
CA GLY A 169 5.01 3.14 2.83
C GLY A 169 4.94 3.39 4.34
N GLY A 170 3.74 3.34 4.93
CA GLY A 170 3.55 3.38 6.38
C GLY A 170 4.31 2.26 7.08
N LEU A 171 4.14 1.00 6.62
CA LEU A 171 4.81 -0.16 7.21
C LEU A 171 6.32 -0.07 7.06
N VAL A 172 6.79 0.29 5.87
CA VAL A 172 8.21 0.43 5.54
C VAL A 172 8.86 1.56 6.33
N GLY A 173 8.16 2.68 6.55
CA GLY A 173 8.62 3.80 7.37
C GLY A 173 8.83 3.41 8.84
N ARG A 174 8.00 2.50 9.38
CA ARG A 174 8.19 1.92 10.73
C ARG A 174 9.44 1.07 10.85
N LEU A 175 9.89 0.50 9.72
CA LEU A 175 11.02 -0.42 9.62
C LEU A 175 12.29 0.26 9.06
N GLY A 176 12.25 1.58 8.83
CA GLY A 176 13.38 2.38 8.39
C GLY A 176 13.82 2.13 6.94
N GLY A 177 12.91 1.72 6.05
CA GLY A 177 13.19 1.53 4.62
C GLY A 177 12.51 2.56 3.72
N GLU A 178 12.60 2.34 2.40
CA GLU A 178 11.92 3.12 1.36
C GLU A 178 11.26 2.16 0.36
N LEU A 179 10.22 2.64 -0.34
CA LEU A 179 9.57 1.87 -1.40
C LEU A 179 10.48 1.72 -2.60
N ASP A 180 10.38 0.58 -3.30
CA ASP A 180 11.00 0.44 -4.62
C ASP A 180 10.36 1.47 -5.58
N GLU A 181 11.19 2.04 -6.47
CA GLU A 181 10.69 2.90 -7.54
C GLU A 181 9.79 2.06 -8.45
N GLY A 182 8.53 2.50 -8.55
CA GLY A 182 7.51 1.85 -9.37
C GLY A 182 7.72 2.14 -10.84
#